data_AF-A0A2V2EY17-F1
#
_entry.id   AF-A0A2V2EY17-F1
#
_cell.length_a   1.000
_cell.length_b   1.000
_cell.length_c   1.000
_cell.angle_alpha   90.00
_cell.angle_beta   90.00
_cell.angle_gamma   90.00
#
_symmetry.space_group_name_H-M   'P 1'
#
loop_
_entity.id
_entity.type
_entity.pdbx_description
1 polymer ?
#
loop_
_entity_poly.entity_id
_entity_poly.type
_entity_poly.pdbx_seq_one_letter_code
_entity_poly.pdbx_strand_id
1 'polypeptide(L)'
;MRRASPFPRSRTSSSSHGCMTSRWTTFWNDMNDLYNLAKNLKALRLQYGYTQKQVAEKLGIATQSYQAYEWGVNVPSLQNFIKLARLYDVSLDDLLE
;
A
#
# COMPACT_ATOMS: atom_id res chain seq x y z
N MET A 1 33.21 -9.57 -20.13
CA MET A 1 32.68 -8.32 -19.53
C MET A 1 32.02 -8.67 -18.20
N ARG A 2 32.67 -8.41 -17.06
CA ARG A 2 32.14 -8.71 -15.71
C ARG A 2 31.24 -7.55 -15.27
N ARG A 3 29.95 -7.81 -15.02
CA ARG A 3 29.00 -6.82 -14.48
C ARG A 3 29.35 -6.54 -13.02
N ALA A 4 29.54 -5.28 -12.67
CA ALA A 4 29.79 -4.83 -11.30
C ALA A 4 28.55 -5.12 -10.42
N SER A 5 28.78 -5.65 -9.21
CA SER A 5 27.73 -5.87 -8.21
C SER A 5 27.30 -4.53 -7.58
N PRO A 6 26.01 -4.30 -7.31
CA PRO A 6 25.50 -2.99 -6.90
C PRO A 6 25.64 -2.70 -5.40
N PHE A 7 26.27 -3.59 -4.62
CA PHE A 7 26.34 -3.43 -3.17
C PHE A 7 27.70 -2.89 -2.70
N PRO A 8 27.75 -1.77 -1.97
CA PRO A 8 28.97 -1.33 -1.30
C PRO A 8 29.25 -2.20 -0.06
N ARG A 9 30.53 -2.56 0.12
CA ARG A 9 31.03 -3.32 1.28
C ARG A 9 30.87 -2.49 2.56
N SER A 10 30.19 -3.05 3.56
CA SER A 10 30.03 -2.47 4.89
C SER A 10 31.39 -2.29 5.59
N ARG A 11 31.65 -1.08 6.08
CA ARG A 11 32.69 -0.81 7.08
C ARG A 11 32.03 -0.24 8.32
N THR A 12 32.13 -0.96 9.43
CA THR A 12 31.58 -0.60 10.74
C THR A 12 32.53 0.35 11.48
N SER A 13 32.05 1.48 12.01
CA SER A 13 32.48 2.07 13.29
C SER A 13 31.58 3.23 13.76
N SER A 14 30.84 2.97 14.85
CA SER A 14 30.53 3.83 16.02
C SER A 14 30.14 5.34 15.89
N SER A 15 28.87 5.58 16.27
CA SER A 15 28.35 6.61 17.22
C SER A 15 28.57 8.11 16.95
N SER A 16 27.51 8.76 16.44
CA SER A 16 27.04 10.08 16.89
C SER A 16 25.68 10.36 16.23
N HIS A 17 24.66 10.62 17.05
CA HIS A 17 23.28 10.93 16.60
C HIS A 17 23.25 12.32 15.95
N GLY A 18 23.61 12.38 14.67
CA GLY A 18 23.62 13.59 13.87
C GLY A 18 23.14 13.30 12.45
N CYS A 19 21.97 13.84 12.14
CA CYS A 19 21.46 14.13 10.79
C CYS A 19 21.55 12.98 9.77
N MET A 20 20.52 12.13 9.72
CA MET A 20 20.23 11.34 8.51
C MET A 20 19.17 12.08 7.69
N THR A 21 19.60 12.54 6.53
CA THR A 21 18.85 13.37 5.59
C THR A 21 17.61 12.65 5.04
N SER A 22 16.61 13.45 4.71
CA SER A 22 15.26 13.14 4.23
C SER A 22 15.22 12.37 2.91
N ARG A 23 15.68 11.11 2.92
CA ARG A 23 15.44 10.14 1.84
C ARG A 23 15.18 8.69 2.32
N TRP A 24 15.26 8.41 3.62
CA TRP A 24 15.08 7.05 4.17
C TRP A 24 13.96 6.89 5.21
N THR A 25 13.23 7.95 5.57
CA THR A 25 12.02 7.86 6.42
C THR A 25 10.79 7.37 5.64
N THR A 26 10.64 7.79 4.38
CA THR A 26 9.51 7.40 3.52
C THR A 26 9.53 5.90 3.17
N PHE A 27 10.72 5.30 3.04
CA PHE A 27 10.85 3.92 2.54
C PHE A 27 10.30 2.84 3.49
N TRP A 28 10.27 3.12 4.80
CA TRP A 28 9.69 2.20 5.80
C TRP A 28 8.20 2.47 6.03
N ASN A 29 7.76 3.73 5.89
CA ASN A 29 6.34 4.09 5.98
C ASN A 29 5.56 3.51 4.79
N ASP A 30 6.10 3.59 3.57
CA ASP A 30 5.47 3.07 2.35
C ASP A 30 5.15 1.56 2.42
N MET A 31 5.94 0.77 3.17
CA MET A 31 5.72 -0.67 3.35
C MET A 31 4.63 -1.01 4.35
N ASN A 32 4.40 -0.14 5.34
CA ASN A 32 3.34 -0.32 6.32
C ASN A 32 1.97 0.07 5.72
N ASP A 33 1.92 1.15 4.95
CA ASP A 33 0.70 1.69 4.37
C ASP A 33 0.04 0.70 3.40
N LEU A 34 0.84 -0.02 2.61
CA LEU A 34 0.35 -1.06 1.69
C LEU A 34 -0.24 -2.27 2.42
N TYR A 35 0.37 -2.66 3.55
CA TYR A 35 -0.12 -3.77 4.34
C TYR A 35 -1.45 -3.43 5.05
N ASN A 36 -1.55 -2.21 5.58
CA ASN A 36 -2.76 -1.69 6.19
C ASN A 36 -3.90 -1.55 5.18
N LEU A 37 -3.60 -1.03 3.98
CA LEU A 37 -4.59 -0.88 2.92
C LEU A 37 -5.33 -2.18 2.60
N ALA A 38 -4.60 -3.27 2.36
CA ALA A 38 -5.20 -4.56 2.02
C ALA A 38 -6.14 -5.07 3.14
N LYS A 39 -5.76 -4.88 4.41
CA LYS A 39 -6.58 -5.25 5.57
C LYS A 39 -7.82 -4.39 5.69
N ASN A 40 -7.68 -3.08 5.57
CA ASN A 40 -8.76 -2.12 5.72
C ASN A 40 -9.82 -2.31 4.64
N LEU A 41 -9.42 -2.54 3.39
CA LEU A 41 -10.35 -2.86 2.30
C LEU A 41 -11.19 -4.09 2.60
N LYS A 42 -10.57 -5.15 3.14
CA LYS A 42 -11.29 -6.36 3.53
C LYS A 42 -12.25 -6.09 4.70
N ALA A 43 -11.81 -5.32 5.70
CA ALA A 43 -12.62 -4.99 6.87
C ALA A 43 -13.84 -4.13 6.49
N LEU A 44 -13.63 -3.05 5.75
CA LEU A 44 -14.69 -2.17 5.24
C LEU A 44 -15.67 -2.96 4.37
N ARG A 45 -15.18 -3.81 3.46
CA ARG A 45 -16.05 -4.65 2.64
C ARG A 45 -16.98 -5.52 3.50
N LEU A 46 -16.46 -6.14 4.55
CA LEU A 46 -17.24 -6.99 5.45
C LEU A 46 -18.23 -6.18 6.28
N GLN A 47 -17.83 -4.99 6.78
CA GLN A 47 -18.70 -4.09 7.52
C GLN A 47 -19.90 -3.63 6.69
N TYR A 48 -19.68 -3.34 5.40
CA TYR A 48 -20.73 -2.95 4.46
C TYR A 48 -21.49 -4.14 3.85
N GLY A 49 -21.15 -5.39 4.22
CA GLY A 49 -21.84 -6.59 3.76
C GLY A 49 -21.65 -6.90 2.27
N TYR A 50 -20.58 -6.40 1.65
CA TYR A 50 -20.33 -6.60 0.23
C TYR A 50 -19.49 -7.86 -0.06
N THR A 51 -19.75 -8.48 -1.20
CA THR A 51 -18.86 -9.48 -1.81
C THR A 51 -17.77 -8.80 -2.63
N GLN A 52 -16.66 -9.49 -2.87
CA GLN A 52 -15.57 -8.96 -3.71
C GLN A 52 -16.05 -8.60 -5.13
N LYS A 53 -16.98 -9.38 -5.68
CA LYS A 53 -17.61 -9.12 -6.99
C LYS A 53 -18.42 -7.83 -6.98
N GLN A 54 -19.25 -7.62 -5.95
CA GLN A 54 -20.07 -6.40 -5.84
C GLN A 54 -19.22 -5.13 -5.72
N VAL A 55 -18.11 -5.18 -4.98
CA VAL A 55 -17.20 -4.03 -4.89
C VAL A 55 -16.56 -3.76 -6.24
N ALA A 56 -16.07 -4.80 -6.92
CA ALA A 56 -15.49 -4.66 -8.26
C ALA A 56 -16.48 -4.06 -9.28
N GLU A 57 -17.74 -4.51 -9.26
CA GLU A 57 -18.82 -3.94 -10.08
C GLU A 57 -19.06 -2.46 -9.78
N LYS A 58 -19.13 -2.07 -8.49
CA LYS A 58 -19.30 -0.67 -8.07
C LYS A 58 -18.12 0.22 -8.50
N LEU A 59 -16.91 -0.33 -8.52
CA LEU A 59 -15.71 0.37 -8.99
C LEU A 59 -15.61 0.43 -10.53
N GLY A 60 -16.31 -0.47 -11.22
CA GLY A 60 -16.19 -0.68 -12.67
C GLY A 60 -14.86 -1.33 -13.06
N ILE A 61 -14.36 -2.27 -12.25
CA ILE A 61 -13.10 -2.99 -12.49
C ILE A 61 -13.32 -4.51 -12.52
N ALA A 62 -12.33 -5.26 -12.99
CA ALA A 62 -12.37 -6.72 -12.93
C ALA A 62 -12.31 -7.21 -11.47
N THR A 63 -13.07 -8.25 -11.15
CA THR A 63 -13.08 -8.87 -9.80
C THR A 63 -11.69 -9.30 -9.36
N GLN A 64 -10.86 -9.81 -10.28
CA GLN A 64 -9.47 -10.19 -10.01
C GLN A 64 -8.62 -9.00 -9.58
N SER A 65 -8.86 -7.81 -10.14
CA SER A 65 -8.15 -6.59 -9.75
C SER A 65 -8.46 -6.22 -8.30
N TYR A 66 -9.74 -6.29 -7.91
CA TYR A 66 -10.13 -6.03 -6.52
C TYR A 66 -9.58 -7.09 -5.56
N GLN A 67 -9.57 -8.36 -5.96
CA GLN A 67 -8.95 -9.44 -5.17
C GLN A 67 -7.46 -9.21 -4.93
N ALA A 68 -6.73 -8.76 -5.97
CA ALA A 68 -5.31 -8.44 -5.85
C ALA A 68 -5.04 -7.28 -4.87
N TYR A 69 -5.97 -6.32 -4.74
CA TYR A 69 -5.89 -5.25 -3.74
C TYR A 69 -6.04 -5.80 -2.31
N GLU A 70 -7.06 -6.64 -2.06
CA GLU A 70 -7.24 -7.27 -0.74
C GLU A 70 -6.10 -8.23 -0.36
N TRP A 71 -5.36 -8.74 -1.33
CA TRP A 71 -4.18 -9.58 -1.09
C TRP A 71 -2.88 -8.80 -0.96
N GLY A 72 -2.90 -7.48 -1.19
CA GLY A 72 -1.68 -6.64 -1.18
C GLY A 72 -0.71 -6.96 -2.33
N VAL A 73 -1.17 -7.67 -3.37
CA VAL A 73 -0.36 -8.02 -4.55
C VAL A 73 -0.26 -6.84 -5.51
N ASN A 74 -1.32 -6.03 -5.57
CA ASN A 74 -1.36 -4.85 -6.41
C ASN A 74 -1.93 -3.66 -5.65
N VAL A 75 -1.50 -2.47 -6.03
CA VAL A 75 -1.95 -1.21 -5.45
C VAL A 75 -3.05 -0.63 -6.34
N PRO A 76 -4.17 -0.14 -5.77
CA PRO A 76 -5.16 0.56 -6.56
C PRO A 76 -4.55 1.82 -7.19
N SER A 77 -4.94 2.12 -8.43
CA SER A 77 -4.63 3.41 -9.03
C SER A 77 -5.30 4.54 -8.24
N LEU A 78 -4.79 5.77 -8.34
CA LEU A 78 -5.39 6.94 -7.66
C LEU A 78 -6.90 7.07 -7.92
N GLN A 79 -7.33 6.80 -9.16
CA GLN A 79 -8.75 6.81 -9.54
C GLN A 79 -9.56 5.76 -8.76
N ASN A 80 -9.06 4.53 -8.66
CA ASN A 80 -9.72 3.47 -7.90
C ASN A 80 -9.66 3.72 -6.40
N PHE A 81 -8.59 4.34 -5.92
CA PHE A 81 -8.42 4.71 -4.52
C PHE A 81 -9.46 5.75 -4.08
N ILE A 82 -9.66 6.80 -4.88
CA ILE A 82 -10.73 7.79 -4.65
C ILE A 82 -12.12 7.14 -4.70
N LYS A 83 -12.35 6.21 -5.63
CA LYS A 83 -13.62 5.48 -5.70
C LYS A 83 -13.88 4.64 -4.45
N LEU A 84 -12.85 4.01 -3.89
CA LEU A 84 -12.95 3.22 -2.66
C LEU A 84 -13.28 4.08 -1.46
N ALA A 85 -12.59 5.21 -1.30
CA ALA A 85 -12.88 6.19 -0.24
C ALA A 85 -14.33 6.67 -0.30
N ARG A 86 -14.81 7.03 -1.51
CA ARG A 86 -16.22 7.42 -1.72
C ARG A 86 -17.21 6.28 -1.50
N LEU A 87 -16.84 5.04 -1.85
CA LEU A 87 -17.71 3.89 -1.68
C LEU A 87 -17.97 3.59 -0.20
N TYR A 88 -16.93 3.73 0.63
CA TYR A 88 -16.99 3.43 2.06
C TYR A 88 -17.20 4.66 2.95
N ASP A 89 -17.36 5.84 2.34
CA ASP A 89 -17.51 7.13 3.02
C ASP A 89 -16.42 7.40 4.07
N VAL A 90 -15.16 7.16 3.67
CA VAL A 90 -13.96 7.35 4.50
C VAL A 90 -12.98 8.29 3.81
N SER A 91 -12.04 8.87 4.57
CA SER A 91 -10.94 9.63 3.98
C SER A 91 -9.92 8.69 3.31
N LEU A 92 -9.00 9.27 2.52
CA LEU A 92 -7.92 8.48 1.90
C LEU A 92 -6.91 8.01 2.94
N ASP A 93 -6.67 8.80 3.99
CA ASP A 93 -5.78 8.46 5.09
C ASP A 93 -6.35 7.30 5.92
N ASP A 94 -7.67 7.28 6.17
CA ASP A 94 -8.35 6.16 6.86
C ASP A 94 -8.20 4.82 6.13
N LEU A 95 -7.94 4.83 4.83
CA LEU A 95 -7.68 3.60 4.08
C LEU A 95 -6.27 3.04 4.35
N LEU A 96 -5.32 3.86 4.80
CA LEU A 96 -3.91 3.51 4.99
C LEU A 96 -3.52 3.26 6.46
N GLU A 97 -4.27 3.77 7.43
CA GLU A 97 -4.02 3.59 8.88
C GLU A 97 -4.54 2.26 9.43
#